data_AF-A0A7V9ZZG1-F1
#
_entry.id   AF-A0A7V9ZZG1-F1
#
_cell.length_a   1.000
_cell.length_b   1.000
_cell.length_c   1.000
_cell.angle_alpha   90.00
_cell.angle_beta   90.00
_cell.angle_gamma   90.00
#
_symmetry.space_group_name_H-M   'P 1'
#
loop_
_entity.id
_entity.type
_entity.pdbx_description
1 polymer ?
#
loop_
_entity_poly.entity_id
_entity_poly.type
_entity_poly.pdbx_seq_one_letter_code
_entity_poly.pdbx_strand_id
1 'polypeptide(L)'
;MKDEVISRGLTVGDWILAGGVFVGGLAYALSVLDVRLGPLLGAVGIGGIAVALASQSLLADPFSSVVLQIRRPFRRGDEIATNDCGGRVEEVNFRAVIVRTWDGERAFIPSSKVLNAPIINYTSPGRRRTTLTIGVAYDTHLETAQRVLQQAAAAVDGVLESPAAGITIPFPHRVVRLHQPEQDRDERHHVAPRPSGGPE
;
A
#
# COMPACT_ATOMS: atom_id res chain seq x y z
N MET A 1 33.15 24.63 23.75
CA MET A 1 32.18 24.53 22.62
C MET A 1 31.27 23.30 22.73
N LYS A 2 31.07 22.72 23.92
CA LYS A 2 29.94 21.81 24.21
C LYS A 2 28.97 22.43 25.23
N ASP A 3 29.41 23.52 25.85
CA ASP A 3 28.87 24.13 27.06
C ASP A 3 27.81 25.21 26.70
N GLU A 4 27.93 25.77 25.49
CA GLU A 4 27.03 26.80 24.93
C GLU A 4 25.74 26.22 24.32
N VAL A 5 25.77 24.95 23.90
CA VAL A 5 24.59 24.25 23.36
C VAL A 5 23.69 23.72 24.47
N ILE A 6 24.26 23.38 25.63
CA ILE A 6 23.52 22.84 26.77
C ILE A 6 22.69 23.94 27.47
N SER A 7 23.15 25.21 27.46
CA SER A 7 22.38 26.32 28.04
C SER A 7 21.14 26.69 27.20
N ARG A 8 21.19 26.55 25.86
CA ARG A 8 20.04 26.82 24.96
C ARG A 8 18.97 25.73 24.97
N GLY A 9 19.31 24.49 25.30
CA GLY A 9 18.35 23.40 25.45
C GLY A 9 17.49 23.51 26.72
N LEU A 10 18.04 24.13 27.77
CA LEU A 10 17.36 24.31 29.06
C LEU A 10 16.35 25.49 29.06
N THR A 11 16.52 26.47 28.15
CA THR A 11 15.68 27.69 28.15
C THR A 11 14.27 27.46 27.61
N VAL A 12 14.09 26.61 26.60
CA VAL A 12 12.75 26.39 26.00
C VAL A 12 11.78 25.79 27.02
N GLY A 13 12.26 24.88 27.87
CA GLY A 13 11.47 24.33 28.97
C GLY A 13 11.05 25.40 29.97
N ASP A 14 11.96 26.32 30.32
CA ASP A 14 11.69 27.46 31.18
C ASP A 14 10.66 28.42 30.58
N TRP A 15 10.72 28.69 29.27
CA TRP A 15 9.71 29.52 28.60
C TRP A 15 8.32 28.89 28.60
N ILE A 16 8.24 27.56 28.43
CA ILE A 16 6.98 26.82 28.50
C ILE A 16 6.41 26.83 29.92
N LEU A 17 7.26 26.61 30.93
CA LEU A 17 6.89 26.65 32.34
C LEU A 17 6.45 28.06 32.76
N ALA A 18 7.25 29.08 32.44
CA ALA A 18 6.92 30.48 32.73
C ALA A 18 5.63 30.92 32.05
N GLY A 19 5.43 30.52 30.79
CA GLY A 19 4.18 30.77 30.06
C GLY A 19 2.98 30.10 30.74
N GLY A 20 3.11 28.84 31.16
CA GLY A 20 2.05 28.12 31.88
C GLY A 20 1.69 28.77 33.22
N VAL A 21 2.70 29.15 34.00
CA VAL A 21 2.51 29.86 35.29
C VAL A 21 1.86 31.22 35.06
N PHE A 22 2.27 31.95 34.01
CA PHE A 22 1.68 33.25 33.67
C PHE A 22 0.21 33.13 33.27
N VAL A 23 -0.14 32.17 32.41
CA VAL A 23 -1.53 31.91 32.00
C VAL A 23 -2.40 31.49 33.20
N GLY A 24 -1.87 30.62 34.08
CA GLY A 24 -2.55 30.23 35.31
C GLY A 24 -2.77 31.40 36.27
N GLY A 25 -1.76 32.24 36.46
CA GLY A 25 -1.86 33.46 37.27
C GLY A 25 -2.84 34.48 36.71
N LEU A 26 -2.87 34.67 35.39
CA LEU A 26 -3.83 35.53 34.71
C LEU A 26 -5.27 35.01 34.87
N ALA A 27 -5.48 33.71 34.70
CA ALA A 27 -6.78 33.08 34.91
C ALA A 27 -7.26 33.23 36.36
N TYR A 28 -6.36 33.08 37.34
CA TYR A 28 -6.66 33.33 38.75
C TYR A 28 -7.04 34.79 39.00
N ALA A 29 -6.29 35.75 38.46
CA ALA A 29 -6.62 37.17 38.58
C ALA A 29 -8.01 37.48 37.99
N LEU A 30 -8.31 36.99 36.79
CA LEU A 30 -9.64 37.13 36.16
C LEU A 30 -10.77 36.52 37.01
N SER A 31 -10.50 35.41 37.71
CA SER A 31 -11.47 34.80 38.63
C SER A 31 -11.77 35.68 39.84
N VAL A 32 -10.77 36.41 40.37
CA VAL A 32 -10.94 37.35 41.48
C VAL A 32 -11.73 38.60 41.05
N LEU A 33 -11.64 38.98 39.77
CA LEU A 33 -12.46 40.05 39.17
C LEU A 33 -13.90 39.62 38.83
N ASP A 34 -14.35 38.43 39.27
CA ASP A 34 -15.68 37.86 39.01
C ASP A 34 -16.01 37.70 37.51
N VAL A 35 -14.98 37.57 36.67
CA VAL A 35 -15.14 37.33 35.24
C VAL A 35 -15.53 35.87 35.01
N ARG A 36 -16.57 35.65 34.20
CA ARG A 36 -17.00 34.30 33.81
C ARG A 36 -15.94 33.64 32.93
N LEU A 37 -15.17 32.72 33.49
CA LEU A 37 -14.11 31.98 32.77
C LEU A 37 -14.66 31.01 31.73
N GLY A 38 -15.90 30.52 31.87
CA GLY A 38 -16.50 29.51 30.99
C GLY A 38 -16.43 29.87 29.49
N PRO A 39 -16.95 31.04 29.06
CA PRO A 39 -16.86 31.48 27.66
C PRO A 39 -15.41 31.66 27.17
N LEU A 40 -14.51 32.16 28.01
CA LEU A 40 -13.10 32.36 27.67
C LEU A 40 -12.40 31.02 27.45
N LEU A 41 -12.60 30.06 28.35
CA LEU A 41 -12.09 28.69 28.22
C LEU A 41 -12.68 27.99 27.00
N GLY A 42 -13.96 28.22 26.70
CA GLY A 42 -14.59 27.72 25.48
C GLY A 42 -13.91 28.25 24.22
N ALA A 43 -13.66 29.56 24.15
CA ALA A 43 -12.96 30.18 23.02
C ALA A 43 -11.52 29.69 22.88
N VAL A 44 -10.77 29.59 23.98
CA VAL A 44 -9.40 29.05 24.00
C VAL A 44 -9.39 27.57 23.61
N GLY A 45 -10.37 26.79 24.06
CA GLY A 45 -10.49 25.37 23.70
C GLY A 45 -10.70 25.18 22.20
N ILE A 46 -11.64 25.92 21.60
CA ILE A 46 -11.89 25.86 20.14
C ILE A 46 -10.67 26.35 19.36
N GLY A 47 -10.07 27.47 19.77
CA GLY A 47 -8.85 28.00 19.16
C GLY A 47 -7.67 27.02 19.23
N GLY A 48 -7.51 26.35 20.37
CA GLY A 48 -6.46 25.34 20.58
C GLY A 48 -6.64 24.13 19.66
N ILE A 49 -7.87 23.65 19.47
CA ILE A 49 -8.15 22.56 18.52
C ILE A 49 -7.82 23.00 17.09
N ALA A 50 -8.19 24.21 16.68
CA ALA A 50 -7.86 24.72 15.35
C ALA A 50 -6.34 24.76 15.10
N VAL A 51 -5.56 25.24 16.08
CA VAL A 51 -4.09 25.27 16.01
C VAL A 51 -3.51 23.84 15.98
N ALA A 52 -4.06 22.92 16.78
CA ALA A 52 -3.60 21.52 16.81
C ALA A 52 -3.82 20.82 15.47
N LEU A 53 -5.00 20.98 14.86
CA LEU A 53 -5.32 20.44 13.54
C LEU A 53 -4.42 21.04 12.45
N ALA A 54 -4.18 22.37 12.50
CA ALA A 54 -3.27 23.02 11.55
C ALA A 54 -1.81 22.54 11.69
N SER A 55 -1.39 22.19 12.92
CA SER A 55 -0.01 21.76 13.21
C SER A 55 0.23 20.26 13.02
N GLN A 56 -0.82 19.47 12.78
CA GLN A 56 -0.72 18.00 12.66
C GLN A 56 0.26 17.58 11.55
N SER A 57 0.26 18.29 10.41
CA SER A 57 1.16 18.01 9.29
C SER A 57 2.63 18.30 9.63
N LEU A 58 2.91 19.36 10.40
CA LEU A 58 4.26 19.74 10.83
C LEU A 58 4.91 18.68 11.72
N LEU A 59 4.09 17.95 12.50
CA LEU A 59 4.55 16.89 13.41
C LEU A 59 4.64 15.51 12.74
N ALA A 60 3.84 15.26 11.70
CA ALA A 60 3.76 13.96 11.03
C ALA A 60 5.03 13.61 10.21
N ASP A 61 5.59 14.60 9.52
CA ASP A 61 6.78 14.41 8.67
C ASP A 61 8.06 13.99 9.43
N PRO A 62 8.45 14.66 10.53
CA PRO A 62 9.62 14.23 11.31
C PRO A 62 9.40 12.87 12.00
N PHE A 63 8.18 12.54 12.41
CA PHE A 63 7.90 11.24 13.04
C PHE A 63 8.15 10.08 12.07
N SER A 64 7.78 10.24 10.80
CA SER A 64 8.03 9.25 9.75
C SER A 64 9.52 8.95 9.57
N SER A 65 10.35 10.00 9.69
CA SER A 65 11.80 9.92 9.62
C SER A 65 12.38 9.03 10.74
N VAL A 66 11.89 9.22 11.97
CA VAL A 66 12.31 8.46 13.16
C VAL A 66 11.86 7.00 13.06
N VAL A 67 10.60 6.76 12.68
CA VAL A 67 10.05 5.40 12.56
C VAL A 67 10.80 4.59 11.51
N LEU A 68 11.11 5.18 10.36
CA LEU A 68 11.87 4.50 9.30
C LEU A 68 13.24 4.06 9.81
N GLN A 69 13.89 4.89 10.62
CA GLN A 69 15.22 4.63 11.17
C GLN A 69 15.22 3.57 12.29
N ILE A 70 14.13 3.48 13.05
CA ILE A 70 13.94 2.44 14.09
C ILE A 70 13.58 1.10 13.46
N ARG A 71 12.57 1.06 12.58
CA ARG A 71 12.04 -0.19 12.02
C ARG A 71 12.88 -0.75 10.87
N ARG A 72 13.61 0.10 10.15
CA ARG A 72 14.49 -0.25 9.00
C ARG A 72 13.90 -1.35 8.09
N PRO A 73 12.74 -1.10 7.45
CA PRO A 73 12.09 -2.07 6.57
C PRO A 73 12.93 -2.49 5.36
N PHE A 74 13.95 -1.71 5.01
CA PHE A 74 14.93 -1.99 3.96
C PHE A 74 16.27 -1.35 4.34
N ARG A 75 17.33 -1.79 3.67
CA ARG A 75 18.69 -1.30 3.85
C ARG A 75 19.22 -0.70 2.55
N ARG A 76 20.31 0.07 2.68
CA ARG A 76 21.09 0.50 1.52
C ARG A 76 21.51 -0.72 0.71
N GLY A 77 21.26 -0.70 -0.59
CA GLY A 77 21.53 -1.80 -1.52
C GLY A 77 20.33 -2.70 -1.84
N ASP A 78 19.25 -2.63 -1.05
CA ASP A 78 18.01 -3.35 -1.35
C ASP A 78 17.33 -2.77 -2.59
N GLU A 79 16.68 -3.64 -3.37
CA GLU A 79 15.82 -3.27 -4.47
C GLU A 79 14.38 -3.20 -3.97
N ILE A 80 13.79 -2.01 -4.03
CA ILE A 80 12.45 -1.74 -3.52
C ILE A 80 11.58 -1.09 -4.59
N ALA A 81 10.26 -1.26 -4.48
CA ALA A 81 9.28 -0.46 -5.19
C ALA A 81 8.27 0.14 -4.22
N THR A 82 8.03 1.45 -4.35
CA THR A 82 7.08 2.23 -3.54
C THR A 82 6.66 3.50 -4.27
N ASN A 83 5.39 3.93 -4.13
CA ASN A 83 4.87 5.17 -4.74
C ASN A 83 5.19 5.31 -6.24
N ASP A 84 4.97 4.26 -7.02
CA ASP A 84 5.26 4.19 -8.47
C ASP A 84 6.74 4.37 -8.87
N CYS A 85 7.64 4.48 -7.91
CA CYS A 85 9.08 4.49 -8.11
C CYS A 85 9.67 3.15 -7.66
N GLY A 86 10.50 2.54 -8.50
CA GLY A 86 11.18 1.30 -8.14
C GLY A 86 12.63 1.30 -8.59
N GLY A 87 13.47 0.62 -7.82
CA GLY A 87 14.89 0.55 -8.06
C GLY A 87 15.70 0.22 -6.82
N ARG A 88 17.01 0.48 -6.86
CA ARG A 88 17.94 0.16 -5.78
C ARG A 88 18.10 1.34 -4.82
N VAL A 89 17.98 1.07 -3.53
CA VAL A 89 18.21 2.07 -2.46
C VAL A 89 19.69 2.45 -2.41
N GLU A 90 19.99 3.71 -2.70
CA GLU A 90 21.34 4.25 -2.59
C GLU A 90 21.65 4.78 -1.21
N GLU A 91 20.68 5.43 -0.58
CA GLU A 91 20.88 6.12 0.69
C GLU A 91 19.54 6.31 1.41
N VAL A 92 19.59 6.25 2.74
CA VAL A 92 18.43 6.49 3.61
C VAL A 92 18.81 7.63 4.56
N ASN A 93 18.28 8.81 4.28
CA ASN A 93 18.41 9.98 5.14
C ASN A 93 17.21 10.10 6.07
N PHE A 94 17.29 11.00 7.05
CA PHE A 94 16.13 11.22 7.93
C PHE A 94 14.94 11.76 7.13
N ARG A 95 15.15 12.75 6.25
CA ARG A 95 14.06 13.39 5.48
C ARG A 95 13.60 12.62 4.25
N ALA A 96 14.49 11.86 3.61
CA ALA A 96 14.21 11.25 2.32
C ALA A 96 15.01 9.96 2.09
N VAL A 97 14.45 9.10 1.25
CA VAL A 97 15.08 7.89 0.72
C VAL A 97 15.49 8.17 -0.71
N ILE A 98 16.75 7.88 -1.04
CA ILE A 98 17.29 8.03 -2.39
C ILE A 98 17.29 6.67 -3.05
N VAL A 99 16.52 6.55 -4.12
CA VAL A 99 16.39 5.32 -4.91
C VAL A 99 16.92 5.57 -6.31
N ARG A 100 17.84 4.73 -6.78
CA ARG A 100 18.26 4.70 -8.18
C ARG A 100 17.29 3.82 -8.96
N THR A 101 16.55 4.41 -9.90
CA THR A 101 15.59 3.68 -10.73
C THR A 101 16.30 2.73 -11.69
N TRP A 102 15.56 1.81 -12.30
CA TRP A 102 16.11 0.90 -13.32
C TRP A 102 16.66 1.61 -14.55
N ASP A 103 16.12 2.80 -14.87
CA ASP A 103 16.59 3.68 -15.94
C ASP A 103 17.84 4.50 -15.54
N GLY A 104 18.32 4.34 -14.30
CA GLY A 104 19.54 4.99 -13.79
C GLY A 104 19.33 6.37 -13.20
N GLU A 105 18.10 6.85 -13.09
CA GLU A 105 17.76 8.14 -12.47
C GLU A 105 17.78 8.05 -10.94
N ARG A 106 17.92 9.19 -10.25
CA ARG A 106 17.87 9.27 -8.78
C ARG A 106 16.56 9.89 -8.32
N ALA A 107 15.69 9.07 -7.75
CA ALA A 107 14.43 9.49 -7.17
C ALA A 107 14.62 9.83 -5.68
N PHE A 108 14.17 11.03 -5.29
CA PHE A 108 14.18 11.49 -3.90
C PHE A 108 12.76 11.38 -3.34
N ILE A 109 12.54 10.40 -2.47
CA ILE A 109 11.21 10.12 -1.92
C ILE A 109 11.18 10.56 -0.46
N PRO A 110 10.29 11.50 -0.06
CA PRO A 110 10.16 11.90 1.34
C PRO A 110 9.87 10.70 2.25
N SER A 111 10.52 10.62 3.41
CA SER A 111 10.35 9.50 4.35
C SER A 111 8.89 9.30 4.78
N SER A 112 8.11 10.39 4.89
CA SER A 112 6.67 10.31 5.16
C SER A 112 5.88 9.65 4.04
N LYS A 113 6.19 9.94 2.77
CA LYS A 113 5.58 9.24 1.63
C LYS A 113 5.95 7.76 1.57
N VAL A 114 7.20 7.41 1.88
CA VAL A 114 7.65 6.00 1.91
C VAL A 114 6.92 5.21 2.98
N LEU A 115 6.76 5.78 4.18
CA LEU A 115 6.11 5.09 5.30
C LEU A 115 4.59 4.95 5.12
N ASN A 116 3.96 5.94 4.47
CA ASN A 116 2.52 5.95 4.23
C ASN A 116 2.08 5.08 3.03
N ALA A 117 3.02 4.51 2.29
CA ALA A 117 2.75 3.71 1.10
C ALA A 117 3.22 2.26 1.30
N PRO A 118 2.67 1.30 0.51
CA PRO A 118 3.21 -0.04 0.46
C PRO A 118 4.67 -0.03 0.01
N ILE A 119 5.49 -0.87 0.66
CA ILE A 119 6.90 -1.07 0.30
C ILE A 119 7.04 -2.53 -0.15
N ILE A 120 7.38 -2.73 -1.41
CA ILE A 120 7.68 -4.06 -1.96
C ILE A 120 9.20 -4.20 -1.98
N ASN A 121 9.75 -5.10 -1.15
CA ASN A 121 11.19 -5.39 -1.12
C ASN A 121 11.49 -6.66 -1.92
N TYR A 122 12.25 -6.53 -3.01
CA TYR A 122 12.61 -7.64 -3.88
C TYR A 122 13.86 -8.39 -3.40
N THR A 123 14.70 -7.75 -2.59
CA THR A 123 15.99 -8.32 -2.13
C THR A 123 15.84 -9.14 -0.85
N SER A 124 15.03 -8.69 0.11
CA SER A 124 14.88 -9.34 1.41
C SER A 124 14.52 -10.83 1.38
N PRO A 125 13.63 -11.34 0.50
CA PRO A 125 13.31 -12.77 0.48
C PRO A 125 14.42 -13.64 -0.13
N GLY A 126 15.44 -13.06 -0.78
CA GLY A 126 16.57 -13.78 -1.38
C GLY A 126 16.22 -14.64 -2.60
N ARG A 127 14.93 -14.73 -2.97
CA ARG A 127 14.40 -15.49 -4.10
C ARG A 127 13.26 -14.72 -4.75
N ARG A 128 13.27 -14.64 -6.08
CA ARG A 128 12.28 -13.92 -6.89
C ARG A 128 11.60 -14.87 -7.85
N ARG A 129 10.28 -14.78 -7.96
CA ARG A 129 9.52 -15.49 -8.99
C ARG A 129 9.39 -14.60 -10.22
N THR A 130 9.95 -15.04 -11.34
CA THR A 130 9.79 -14.39 -12.64
C THR A 130 8.82 -15.23 -13.48
N THR A 131 7.83 -14.58 -14.09
CA THR A 131 6.87 -15.24 -15.00
C THR A 131 7.18 -14.78 -16.42
N LEU A 132 7.47 -15.73 -17.30
CA LEU A 132 7.71 -15.46 -18.72
C LEU A 132 6.57 -16.05 -19.53
N THR A 133 5.99 -15.25 -20.43
CA THR A 133 4.98 -15.73 -21.37
C THR A 133 5.66 -16.06 -22.69
N ILE A 134 5.60 -17.32 -23.10
CA ILE A 134 6.21 -17.80 -24.34
C ILE A 134 5.08 -18.23 -25.28
N GLY A 135 5.02 -17.62 -26.46
CA GLY A 135 4.12 -18.04 -27.52
C GLY A 135 4.64 -19.29 -28.21
N VAL A 136 3.80 -20.32 -28.34
CA VAL A 136 4.06 -21.52 -29.15
C VAL A 136 3.06 -21.57 -30.30
N ALA A 137 3.48 -22.08 -31.44
CA ALA A 137 2.59 -22.22 -32.59
C ALA A 137 1.50 -23.28 -32.31
N TYR A 138 0.31 -23.11 -32.89
CA TYR A 138 -0.86 -23.95 -32.61
C TYR A 138 -0.68 -25.43 -33.03
N ASP A 139 0.19 -25.68 -33.99
CA ASP A 139 0.58 -27.00 -34.49
C ASP A 139 1.65 -27.69 -33.63
N THR A 140 2.17 -27.01 -32.61
CA THR A 140 3.22 -27.55 -31.76
C THR A 140 2.66 -28.53 -30.74
N HIS A 141 3.25 -29.73 -30.66
CA HIS A 141 2.95 -30.69 -29.61
C HIS A 141 3.29 -30.10 -28.23
N LEU A 142 2.24 -29.90 -27.42
CA LEU A 142 2.31 -29.20 -26.14
C LEU A 142 3.23 -29.90 -25.13
N GLU A 143 3.18 -31.23 -25.08
CA GLU A 143 4.05 -32.03 -24.21
C GLU A 143 5.53 -31.86 -24.57
N THR A 144 5.85 -31.84 -25.86
CA THR A 144 7.21 -31.62 -26.35
C THR A 144 7.68 -30.21 -26.00
N ALA A 145 6.84 -29.20 -26.22
CA ALA A 145 7.14 -27.82 -25.86
C ALA A 145 7.38 -27.66 -24.35
N GLN A 146 6.52 -28.23 -23.50
CA GLN A 146 6.69 -28.20 -22.05
C GLN A 146 8.01 -28.84 -21.61
N ARG A 147 8.37 -29.99 -22.18
CA ARG A 147 9.62 -30.69 -21.84
C ARG A 147 10.85 -29.86 -22.20
N VAL A 148 10.87 -29.28 -23.40
CA VAL A 148 11.96 -28.41 -23.84
C VAL A 148 12.07 -27.16 -22.96
N LEU A 149 10.94 -26.53 -22.61
CA LEU A 149 10.92 -25.36 -21.74
C LEU A 149 11.37 -25.67 -20.30
N GLN A 150 11.00 -26.84 -19.76
CA GLN A 150 11.50 -27.30 -18.46
C GLN A 150 13.01 -27.52 -18.48
N GLN A 151 13.53 -28.19 -19.51
CA GLN A 151 14.96 -28.41 -19.68
C GLN A 151 15.72 -27.08 -19.83
N ALA A 152 15.20 -26.16 -20.64
CA ALA A 152 15.78 -24.84 -20.82
C ALA A 152 15.78 -24.05 -19.50
N ALA A 153 14.69 -24.08 -18.72
CA ALA A 153 14.62 -23.42 -17.44
C ALA A 153 15.59 -24.02 -16.41
N ALA A 154 15.76 -25.36 -16.40
CA ALA A 154 16.70 -26.04 -15.51
C ALA A 154 18.18 -25.80 -15.88
N ALA A 155 18.46 -25.50 -17.16
CA ALA A 155 19.81 -25.22 -17.64
C ALA A 155 20.28 -23.77 -17.36
N VAL A 156 19.40 -22.88 -16.91
CA VAL A 156 19.73 -21.48 -16.61
C VAL A 156 20.28 -21.36 -15.19
N ASP A 157 21.49 -20.79 -15.08
CA ASP A 157 22.12 -20.47 -13.80
C ASP A 157 21.22 -19.52 -12.97
N GLY A 158 20.94 -19.89 -11.72
CA GLY A 158 20.16 -19.09 -10.78
C GLY A 158 18.68 -19.49 -10.62
N VAL A 159 18.20 -20.50 -11.35
CA VAL A 159 16.88 -21.09 -11.13
C VAL A 159 16.94 -22.06 -9.95
N LEU A 160 16.05 -21.90 -8.96
CA LEU A 160 15.98 -22.80 -7.81
C LEU A 160 15.38 -24.15 -8.21
N GLU A 161 15.96 -25.24 -7.72
CA GLU A 161 15.38 -26.59 -7.87
C GLU A 161 14.09 -26.76 -7.05
N SER A 162 13.96 -26.01 -5.94
CA SER A 162 12.79 -26.03 -5.07
C SER A 162 12.44 -24.62 -4.58
N PRO A 163 11.23 -24.10 -4.87
CA PRO A 163 10.19 -24.70 -5.72
C PRO A 163 10.61 -24.74 -7.21
N ALA A 164 10.34 -25.86 -7.88
CA ALA A 164 10.66 -26.05 -9.30
C ALA A 164 9.90 -25.08 -10.21
N ALA A 165 10.47 -24.80 -11.39
CA ALA A 165 9.85 -23.96 -12.41
C ALA A 165 8.50 -24.57 -12.88
N GLY A 166 7.40 -23.94 -12.49
CA GLY A 166 6.06 -24.36 -12.88
C GLY A 166 5.68 -23.80 -14.25
N ILE A 167 5.36 -24.67 -15.21
CA ILE A 167 4.76 -24.26 -16.48
C ILE A 167 3.24 -24.26 -16.31
N THR A 168 2.61 -23.11 -16.55
CA THR A 168 1.15 -22.98 -16.57
C THR A 168 0.73 -22.62 -17.98
N ILE A 169 -0.20 -23.40 -18.53
CA ILE A 169 -0.81 -23.10 -19.82
C ILE A 169 -2.12 -22.38 -19.52
N PRO A 170 -2.21 -21.06 -19.78
CA PRO A 170 -3.47 -20.36 -19.62
C PRO A 170 -4.41 -20.90 -20.68
N PHE A 171 -5.42 -21.69 -20.31
CA PHE A 171 -6.46 -22.12 -21.24
C PHE A 171 -7.35 -20.92 -21.57
N PRO A 172 -7.36 -20.38 -22.80
CA PRO A 172 -8.42 -19.49 -23.22
C PRO A 172 -9.56 -20.37 -23.75
N HIS A 173 -10.80 -20.07 -23.37
CA HIS A 173 -12.06 -20.64 -23.91
C HIS A 173 -12.54 -21.98 -23.32
N ARG A 174 -13.18 -21.93 -22.14
CA ARG A 174 -14.37 -22.78 -21.88
C ARG A 174 -15.59 -22.06 -22.46
N VAL A 175 -15.94 -22.33 -23.71
CA VAL A 175 -17.30 -22.06 -24.19
C VAL A 175 -18.02 -23.39 -24.21
N VAL A 176 -18.72 -23.71 -23.13
CA VAL A 176 -19.63 -24.85 -23.09
C VAL A 176 -20.89 -24.43 -23.86
N ARG A 177 -20.99 -24.80 -25.13
CA ARG A 177 -22.28 -24.73 -25.83
C ARG A 177 -23.14 -25.88 -25.32
N LEU A 178 -24.17 -25.56 -24.54
CA LEU A 178 -25.22 -26.50 -24.18
C LEU A 178 -26.02 -26.79 -25.47
N HIS A 179 -26.01 -28.04 -25.90
CA HIS A 179 -26.91 -28.52 -26.95
C HIS A 179 -28.29 -28.70 -26.31
N GLN A 180 -29.25 -27.85 -26.66
CA GLN A 180 -30.65 -28.05 -26.27
C GLN A 180 -31.16 -29.32 -26.99
N PRO A 181 -31.68 -30.32 -26.27
CA PRO A 181 -32.21 -31.51 -26.91
C PRO A 181 -33.44 -31.13 -27.72
N GLU A 182 -33.35 -31.46 -29.00
CA GLU A 182 -34.42 -31.45 -29.98
C GLU A 182 -35.62 -32.20 -29.40
N GLN A 183 -36.74 -31.49 -29.24
CA GLN A 183 -37.95 -32.03 -28.63
C GLN A 183 -38.64 -32.88 -29.69
N ASP A 184 -38.22 -34.14 -29.74
CA ASP A 184 -38.75 -35.13 -30.67
C ASP A 184 -40.24 -35.36 -30.36
N ARG A 185 -41.00 -35.11 -31.41
CA ARG A 185 -42.45 -35.15 -31.47
C ARG A 185 -42.76 -36.56 -31.96
N ASP A 186 -43.32 -37.39 -31.09
CA ASP A 186 -44.49 -38.19 -31.46
C ASP A 186 -45.14 -38.92 -30.27
N GLU A 187 -46.43 -38.59 -30.13
CA GLU A 187 -47.56 -39.49 -29.90
C GLU A 187 -47.53 -40.46 -28.71
N ARG A 188 -48.41 -40.21 -27.71
CA ARG A 188 -49.50 -41.14 -27.34
C ARG A 188 -50.72 -40.41 -26.76
N HIS A 189 -51.80 -40.45 -27.53
CA HIS A 189 -53.18 -40.69 -27.09
C HIS A 189 -53.71 -40.07 -25.78
N HIS A 190 -54.60 -39.07 -25.93
CA HIS A 190 -55.93 -39.25 -25.35
C HIS A 190 -57.02 -38.52 -26.15
N VAL A 191 -58.10 -39.24 -26.35
CA VAL A 191 -59.24 -38.96 -27.22
C VAL A 191 -60.36 -38.31 -26.39
N ALA A 192 -60.91 -37.23 -26.95
CA ALA A 192 -62.30 -36.73 -26.85
C ALA A 192 -62.82 -36.11 -25.52
N PRO A 193 -64.00 -35.44 -25.53
CA PRO A 193 -64.82 -34.92 -26.64
C PRO A 193 -65.14 -33.41 -26.55
N ARG A 194 -65.59 -32.83 -27.67
CA ARG A 194 -66.31 -31.54 -27.72
C ARG A 194 -67.77 -31.72 -27.27
N PRO A 195 -68.31 -30.73 -26.54
CA PRO A 195 -69.60 -30.13 -26.90
C PRO A 195 -69.52 -28.58 -26.81
N SER A 196 -69.79 -27.82 -27.86
CA SER A 196 -71.10 -27.35 -28.36
C SER A 196 -71.78 -26.27 -27.49
N GLY A 197 -71.91 -25.07 -28.07
CA GLY A 197 -72.67 -23.91 -27.58
C GLY A 197 -71.77 -22.67 -27.57
N GLY A 198 -71.98 -21.60 -28.33
CA GLY A 198 -73.13 -21.05 -29.04
C GLY A 198 -73.00 -19.51 -28.90
N PRO A 199 -73.26 -18.69 -29.93
CA PRO A 199 -72.80 -17.29 -29.98
C PRO A 199 -73.82 -16.35 -29.32
N GLU A 200 -73.36 -15.34 -28.58
CA GLU A 200 -73.79 -13.93 -28.59
C GLU A 200 -72.71 -13.06 -27.93
#